data_AF-Q38B56-F1
#
_entry.id   AF-Q38B56-F1
#
_cell.length_a   1.000
_cell.length_b   1.000
_cell.length_c   1.000
_cell.angle_alpha   90.00
_cell.angle_beta   90.00
_cell.angle_gamma   90.00
#
_symmetry.space_group_name_H-M   'P 1'
#
loop_
_entity.id
_entity.type
_entity.pdbx_description
1 polymer ?
#
loop_
_entity_poly.entity_id
_entity_poly.type
_entity_poly.pdbx_seq_one_letter_code
_entity_poly.pdbx_strand_id
1 'polypeptide(L)'
;MRTIDCEFSHFAVHPGHGRRYVPFAFLSTKPVLTFARPKCFAMYMRKKNPRFIAWTRTYRRIHRKTTTDRVGRRRAARTVRAERAIVGAELSYIQEVRAKAKKVDRTAKGKAVREEMAARKAAKK
;
A
#
# COMPACT_ATOMS: atom_id res chain seq x y z
N MET A 1 -29.47 17.07 -7.21
CA MET A 1 -28.77 16.98 -8.52
C MET A 1 -27.28 16.73 -8.30
N ARG A 2 -26.61 15.96 -9.18
CA ARG A 2 -25.19 15.59 -9.03
C ARG A 2 -24.26 16.71 -9.52
N THR A 3 -23.15 16.93 -8.84
CA THR A 3 -22.03 17.74 -9.35
C THR A 3 -21.23 16.93 -10.35
N ILE A 4 -20.91 17.52 -11.50
CA ILE A 4 -20.13 16.88 -12.56
C ILE A 4 -18.78 17.57 -12.63
N ASP A 5 -17.70 16.88 -12.97
CA ASP A 5 -16.41 17.55 -13.15
C ASP A 5 -16.25 18.15 -14.55
N CYS A 6 -15.50 19.25 -14.64
CA CYS A 6 -15.07 19.82 -15.91
C CYS A 6 -14.06 18.89 -16.59
N GLU A 7 -14.29 18.54 -17.85
CA GLU A 7 -13.42 17.63 -18.60
C GLU A 7 -11.98 18.16 -18.71
N PHE A 8 -11.82 19.48 -18.77
CA PHE A 8 -10.50 20.10 -18.87
C PHE A 8 -9.83 20.32 -17.51
N SER A 9 -10.47 21.09 -16.63
CA SER A 9 -9.85 21.55 -15.37
C SER A 9 -10.09 20.63 -14.18
N HIS A 10 -11.06 19.72 -14.29
CA HIS A 10 -11.59 18.87 -13.22
C HIS A 10 -12.13 19.66 -12.03
N PHE A 11 -12.56 20.90 -12.25
CA PHE A 11 -13.32 21.66 -11.25
C PHE A 11 -14.78 21.22 -11.25
N ALA A 12 -15.41 21.28 -10.08
CA ALA A 12 -16.82 20.95 -9.93
C ALA A 12 -17.70 21.89 -10.74
N VAL A 13 -18.59 21.31 -11.53
CA VAL A 13 -19.67 21.96 -12.29
C VAL A 13 -20.95 21.67 -11.52
N HIS A 14 -21.45 22.70 -10.87
CA HIS A 14 -22.71 22.65 -10.15
C HIS A 14 -23.90 22.72 -11.12
N PRO A 15 -25.08 22.24 -10.69
CA PRO A 15 -26.35 22.45 -11.38
C PRO A 15 -26.52 23.89 -11.92
N GLY A 16 -26.97 24.04 -13.17
CA GLY A 16 -27.21 25.36 -13.78
C GLY A 16 -25.96 26.10 -14.28
N HIS A 17 -24.76 25.52 -14.14
CA HIS A 17 -23.51 26.14 -14.59
C HIS A 17 -22.80 25.37 -15.70
N GLY A 18 -21.95 26.09 -16.43
CA GLY A 18 -21.08 25.53 -17.47
C GLY A 18 -21.81 25.25 -18.79
N ARG A 19 -21.14 24.51 -19.67
CA ARG A 19 -21.65 24.11 -20.99
C ARG A 19 -21.37 22.63 -21.23
N ARG A 20 -22.30 21.95 -21.89
CA ARG A 20 -22.11 20.60 -22.44
C ARG A 20 -21.72 20.69 -23.92
N TYR A 21 -20.80 19.84 -24.34
CA TYR A 21 -20.33 19.75 -25.71
C TYR A 21 -20.32 18.28 -26.14
N VAL A 22 -20.91 18.01 -27.30
CA VAL A 22 -20.94 16.67 -27.91
C VAL A 22 -19.97 16.70 -29.09
N PRO A 23 -18.79 16.06 -28.99
CA PRO A 23 -17.88 15.97 -30.12
C PRO A 23 -18.48 15.10 -31.24
N PHE A 24 -18.14 15.42 -32.50
CA PHE A 24 -18.51 14.57 -33.64
C PHE A 24 -17.81 13.21 -33.58
N ALA A 25 -16.54 13.19 -33.16
CA ALA A 25 -15.82 11.95 -32.86
C ALA A 25 -16.41 11.33 -31.58
N PHE A 26 -17.33 10.37 -31.78
CA PHE A 26 -18.05 9.73 -30.70
C PHE A 26 -17.11 8.92 -29.80
N LEU A 27 -17.23 9.15 -28.49
CA LEU A 27 -16.54 8.37 -27.46
C LEU A 27 -17.59 7.61 -26.64
N SER A 28 -17.55 6.28 -26.72
CA SER A 28 -18.53 5.38 -26.06
C SER A 28 -18.64 5.62 -24.54
N THR A 29 -17.52 5.92 -23.86
CA THR A 29 -17.52 6.11 -22.40
C THR A 29 -18.05 7.47 -21.95
N LYS A 30 -17.84 8.52 -22.75
CA LYS A 30 -18.22 9.90 -22.44
C LYS A 30 -18.66 10.62 -23.74
N PRO A 31 -19.91 10.43 -24.18
CA PRO A 31 -20.43 11.10 -25.37
C PRO A 31 -20.62 12.60 -25.18
N VAL A 32 -20.78 13.04 -23.93
CA VAL A 32 -21.00 14.46 -23.57
C VAL A 32 -19.88 14.93 -22.67
N LEU A 33 -19.18 15.98 -23.10
CA LEU A 33 -18.11 16.62 -22.32
C LEU A 33 -18.65 17.87 -21.64
N THR A 34 -18.35 18.02 -20.35
CA THR A 34 -18.76 19.14 -19.51
C THR A 34 -17.62 20.14 -19.32
N PHE A 35 -17.90 21.43 -19.52
CA PHE A 35 -16.92 22.49 -19.31
C PHE A 35 -17.45 23.52 -18.30
N ALA A 36 -16.68 23.78 -17.23
CA ALA A 36 -17.07 24.73 -16.19
C ALA A 36 -17.09 26.19 -16.67
N ARG A 37 -16.17 26.57 -17.56
CA ARG A 37 -15.97 27.96 -18.00
C ARG A 37 -15.65 28.02 -19.49
N PRO A 38 -15.95 29.13 -20.18
CA PRO A 38 -15.53 29.34 -21.58
C PRO A 38 -14.02 29.17 -21.79
N LYS A 39 -13.20 29.59 -20.82
CA LYS A 39 -11.74 29.37 -20.80
C LYS A 39 -11.36 27.89 -20.95
N CYS A 40 -12.08 27.00 -20.25
CA CYS A 40 -11.82 25.56 -20.30
C CYS A 40 -12.16 25.00 -21.69
N PHE A 41 -13.29 25.44 -22.26
CA PHE A 41 -13.73 25.04 -23.59
C PHE A 41 -12.76 25.53 -24.68
N ALA A 42 -12.33 26.80 -24.63
CA ALA A 42 -11.38 27.36 -25.58
C ALA A 42 -10.03 26.63 -25.56
N MET A 43 -9.52 26.28 -24.37
CA MET A 43 -8.28 25.51 -24.27
C MET A 43 -8.42 24.06 -24.77
N TYR A 44 -9.58 23.43 -24.53
CA TYR A 44 -9.90 22.11 -25.09
C TYR A 44 -9.96 22.15 -26.62
N MET A 45 -10.61 23.17 -27.21
CA MET A 45 -10.68 23.35 -28.67
C MET A 45 -9.30 23.62 -29.28
N ARG A 46 -8.44 24.37 -28.59
CA ARG A 46 -7.02 24.56 -28.93
C ARG A 46 -6.15 23.34 -28.66
N LYS A 47 -6.75 22.18 -28.32
CA LYS A 47 -6.09 20.90 -28.04
C LYS A 47 -4.94 21.01 -27.03
N LYS A 48 -5.06 21.92 -26.06
CA LYS A 48 -4.04 22.08 -25.02
C LYS A 48 -4.12 20.94 -24.02
N ASN A 49 -2.97 20.43 -23.61
CA ASN A 49 -2.91 19.34 -22.64
C ASN A 49 -3.07 19.91 -21.21
N PRO A 50 -4.11 19.51 -20.44
CA PRO A 50 -4.33 20.00 -19.08
C PRO A 50 -3.16 19.67 -18.13
N ARG A 51 -2.35 18.65 -18.44
CA ARG A 51 -1.14 18.27 -17.67
C ARG A 51 -0.06 19.34 -17.66
N PHE A 52 -0.05 20.26 -18.63
CA PHE A 52 0.92 21.37 -18.74
C PHE A 52 0.35 22.71 -18.29
N ILE A 53 -0.90 22.75 -17.81
CA ILE A 53 -1.56 24.00 -17.44
C ILE A 53 -1.66 24.07 -15.92
N ALA A 54 -0.88 24.99 -15.34
CA ALA A 54 -0.58 25.05 -13.91
C ALA A 54 -1.79 25.04 -12.96
N TRP A 55 -2.90 25.65 -13.39
CA TRP A 55 -4.10 25.84 -12.56
C TRP A 55 -5.08 24.66 -12.61
N THR A 56 -4.90 23.68 -13.50
CA THR A 56 -5.79 22.50 -13.56
C THR A 56 -5.52 21.55 -12.39
N ARG A 57 -6.53 20.79 -11.94
CA ARG A 57 -6.28 19.77 -10.90
C ARG A 57 -5.33 18.68 -11.40
N THR A 58 -5.37 18.33 -12.69
CA THR A 58 -4.49 17.34 -13.30
C THR A 58 -3.02 17.74 -13.17
N TYR A 59 -2.67 18.98 -13.52
CA TYR A 59 -1.32 19.51 -13.30
C TYR A 59 -0.92 19.43 -11.83
N ARG A 60 -1.79 19.89 -10.92
CA ARG A 60 -1.50 19.90 -9.48
C ARG A 60 -1.31 18.50 -8.89
N ARG A 61 -2.01 17.49 -9.39
CA ARG A 61 -1.84 16.08 -8.98
C ARG A 61 -0.50 15.54 -9.43
N ILE A 62 -0.13 15.74 -10.70
CA ILE A 62 1.14 15.25 -11.26
C ILE A 62 2.34 15.92 -10.57
N HIS A 63 2.26 17.23 -10.35
CA HIS A 63 3.34 18.00 -9.71
C HIS A 63 3.26 17.99 -8.18
N ARG A 64 2.48 17.06 -7.59
CA ARG A 64 2.36 16.85 -6.14
C ARG A 64 2.05 18.13 -5.34
N LYS A 65 1.33 19.08 -5.95
CA LYS A 65 0.88 20.34 -5.33
C LYS A 65 -0.38 20.18 -4.48
N THR A 66 -0.82 18.95 -4.24
CA THR A 66 -2.02 18.64 -3.46
C THR A 66 -1.60 18.15 -2.08
N THR A 67 -2.18 18.71 -1.02
CA THR A 67 -1.85 18.40 0.38
C THR A 67 -1.94 16.91 0.72
N THR A 68 -2.83 16.19 0.04
CA THR A 68 -3.11 14.77 0.29
C THR A 68 -1.97 13.82 -0.08
N ASP A 69 -1.05 14.20 -0.97
CA ASP A 69 0.07 13.32 -1.37
C ASP A 69 1.05 13.08 -0.21
N ARG A 70 1.09 13.98 0.78
CA ARG A 70 1.93 13.83 1.98
C ARG A 70 1.37 12.81 2.98
N VAL A 71 0.09 12.47 2.90
CA VAL A 71 -0.59 11.63 3.90
C VAL A 71 -0.26 10.14 3.71
N GLY A 72 0.05 9.71 2.48
CA GLY A 72 0.22 8.29 2.15
C GLY A 72 1.52 7.63 2.63
N ARG A 73 2.53 8.38 3.06
CA ARG A 73 3.85 7.81 3.44
C ARG A 73 3.88 7.14 4.82
N ARG A 74 2.76 7.09 5.56
CA ARG A 74 2.79 6.79 7.00
C ARG A 74 2.52 5.35 7.44
N ARG A 75 2.44 4.34 6.56
CA ARG A 75 2.11 2.98 7.01
C ARG A 75 2.94 1.88 6.35
N ALA A 76 4.14 1.67 6.88
CA ALA A 76 4.74 0.33 6.97
C ALA A 76 4.68 -0.11 8.44
N ALA A 77 3.49 -0.39 8.96
CA ALA A 77 3.38 -1.03 10.26
C ALA A 77 3.78 -2.51 10.09
N ARG A 78 5.03 -2.84 10.37
CA ARG A 78 5.44 -4.23 10.55
C ARG A 78 5.01 -4.65 11.95
N THR A 79 3.80 -5.19 12.07
CA THR A 79 3.36 -5.80 13.32
C THR A 79 4.14 -7.10 13.52
N VAL A 80 5.09 -7.11 14.46
CA VAL A 80 5.67 -8.35 14.96
C VAL A 80 4.80 -8.82 16.13
N ARG A 81 4.25 -10.03 16.05
CA ARG A 81 3.44 -10.61 17.12
C ARG A 81 4.36 -11.03 18.28
N ALA A 82 3.99 -10.65 19.50
CA ALA A 82 4.63 -11.12 20.73
C ALA A 82 4.04 -12.48 21.17
N GLU A 83 4.87 -13.26 21.86
CA GLU A 83 4.64 -14.64 22.27
C GLU A 83 3.54 -14.75 23.34
N ARG A 84 2.73 -15.82 23.28
CA ARG A 84 1.69 -16.14 24.27
C ARG A 84 2.10 -17.39 25.03
N ALA A 85 1.68 -17.47 26.30
CA ALA A 85 1.74 -18.71 27.07
C ALA A 85 0.88 -19.79 26.41
N ILE A 86 1.25 -21.06 26.62
CA ILE A 86 0.49 -22.22 26.15
C ILE A 86 -0.15 -22.84 27.41
N VAL A 87 -1.34 -23.42 27.29
CA VAL A 87 -1.97 -24.15 28.41
C VAL A 87 -0.99 -25.23 28.90
N GLY A 88 -0.62 -25.17 30.18
CA GLY A 88 0.38 -26.08 30.79
C GLY A 88 1.83 -25.58 30.76
N ALA A 89 2.13 -24.43 30.17
CA ALA A 89 3.44 -23.79 30.23
C ALA A 89 3.33 -22.26 30.26
N GLU A 90 3.63 -21.67 31.41
CA GLU A 90 3.74 -20.23 31.59
C GLU A 90 4.82 -19.62 30.70
N LEU A 91 4.66 -18.35 30.33
CA LEU A 91 5.61 -17.65 29.45
C LEU A 91 7.05 -17.65 30.03
N SER A 92 7.16 -17.54 31.36
CA SER A 92 8.44 -17.58 32.09
C SER A 92 9.15 -18.93 31.91
N TYR A 93 8.41 -20.04 32.03
CA TYR A 93 8.94 -21.38 31.81
C TYR A 93 9.44 -21.55 30.37
N ILE A 94 8.68 -21.09 29.37
CA ILE A 94 9.09 -21.17 27.96
C ILE A 94 10.39 -20.40 27.70
N GLN A 95 10.54 -19.20 28.28
CA GLN A 95 11.74 -18.39 28.14
C GLN A 95 12.95 -19.05 28.81
N GLU A 96 12.80 -19.61 30.01
CA GLU A 96 13.87 -20.33 30.71
C GLU A 96 14.33 -21.57 29.94
N VAL A 97 13.39 -22.40 29.47
CA VAL A 97 13.70 -23.60 28.70
C VAL A 97 14.47 -23.23 27.44
N ARG A 98 14.04 -22.17 26.73
CA ARG A 98 14.75 -21.69 25.52
C ARG A 98 16.15 -21.16 25.82
N ALA A 99 16.32 -20.44 26.93
CA ALA A 99 17.62 -19.95 27.36
C ALA A 99 18.57 -21.10 27.74
N LYS A 100 18.07 -22.10 28.46
CA LYS A 100 18.83 -23.29 28.87
C LYS A 100 19.15 -24.19 27.67
N ALA A 101 18.20 -24.40 26.76
CA ALA A 101 18.34 -25.26 25.58
C ALA A 101 19.58 -24.92 24.74
N LYS A 102 19.91 -23.63 24.55
CA LYS A 102 21.09 -23.25 23.75
C LYS A 102 22.42 -23.73 24.35
N LYS A 103 22.52 -23.79 25.69
CA LYS A 103 23.72 -24.27 26.40
C LYS A 103 23.68 -25.78 26.63
N VAL A 104 22.52 -26.32 27.01
CA VAL A 104 22.34 -27.74 27.34
C VAL A 104 22.36 -28.62 26.09
N ASP A 105 21.84 -28.17 24.94
CA ASP A 105 21.80 -28.98 23.72
C ASP A 105 23.20 -29.34 23.21
N ARG A 106 24.18 -28.43 23.34
CA ARG A 106 25.57 -28.72 22.93
C ARG A 106 26.23 -29.79 23.80
N THR A 107 25.98 -29.76 25.11
CA THR A 107 26.57 -30.74 26.04
C THR A 107 25.81 -32.06 26.03
N ALA A 108 24.48 -32.01 25.99
CA ALA A 108 23.61 -33.19 25.93
C ALA A 108 23.79 -33.95 24.61
N LYS A 109 23.83 -33.27 23.45
CA LYS A 109 24.16 -33.94 22.17
C LYS A 109 25.55 -34.53 22.21
N GLY A 110 26.53 -33.81 22.74
CA GLY A 110 27.89 -34.33 22.90
C GLY A 110 27.94 -35.60 23.75
N LYS A 111 27.18 -35.65 24.86
CA LYS A 111 27.06 -36.84 25.72
C LYS A 111 26.31 -37.97 25.02
N ALA A 112 25.14 -37.70 24.46
CA ALA A 112 24.32 -38.70 23.76
C ALA A 112 25.07 -39.34 22.59
N VAL A 113 25.78 -38.54 21.77
CA VAL A 113 26.61 -39.06 20.68
C VAL A 113 27.77 -39.90 21.20
N ARG A 114 28.40 -39.52 22.32
CA ARG A 114 29.46 -40.32 22.94
C ARG A 114 28.93 -41.64 23.50
N GLU A 115 27.78 -41.62 24.16
CA GLU A 115 27.10 -42.80 24.69
C GLU A 115 26.65 -43.74 23.57
N GLU A 116 26.09 -43.19 22.47
CA GLU A 116 25.72 -43.97 21.29
C GLU A 116 26.96 -44.59 20.62
N MET A 117 28.04 -43.82 20.44
CA MET A 117 29.29 -44.32 19.89
C MET A 117 29.94 -45.37 20.78
N ALA A 118 29.86 -45.22 22.11
CA ALA A 118 30.33 -46.22 23.07
C ALA A 118 29.49 -47.50 23.00
N ALA A 119 28.16 -47.40 22.93
CA ALA A 119 27.26 -48.53 22.78
C ALA A 119 27.48 -49.28 21.46
N ARG A 120 27.69 -48.56 20.35
CA ARG A 120 28.03 -49.17 19.04
C ARG A 120 29.39 -49.85 19.02
N LYS A 121 30.38 -49.33 19.74
CA LYS A 121 31.68 -50.01 19.91
C LYS A 121 31.57 -51.26 20.79
N ALA A 122 30.79 -51.19 21.87
CA ALA A 122 30.54 -52.33 22.74
C ALA A 122 29.79 -53.46 22.02
N ALA A 123 28.84 -53.14 21.14
CA ALA A 123 28.09 -54.11 20.34
C ALA A 123 28.89 -54.73 19.18
N LYS A 124 30.08 -54.21 18.84
CA LYS A 124 30.95 -54.73 17.78
C LYS A 124 32.06 -55.66 18.29
N LYS A 125 32.17 -55.85 19.61
CA LYS A 125 33.11 -56.79 20.24
C LYS A 125 32.34 -58.03 20.68
#